data_AF-A0A6G1AQ70-F1
#
_entry.id   AF-A0A6G1AQ70-F1
#
_cell.length_a   1.000
_cell.length_b   1.000
_cell.length_c   1.000
_cell.angle_alpha   90.00
_cell.angle_beta   90.00
_cell.angle_gamma   90.00
#
_symmetry.space_group_name_H-M   'P 1'
#
loop_
_entity.id
_entity.type
_entity.pdbx_description
1 polymer ?
#
loop_
_entity_poly.entity_id
_entity_poly.type
_entity_poly.pdbx_seq_one_letter_code
_entity_poly.pdbx_strand_id
1 'polypeptide(L)'
;VQFSFLSHFSCPILFAFPDGSCKTQIIQSSSITAVIGTDVEFRCQYNIPDKNFESVYWYLQRADQRLTYICHASQGTTELEHYQLFVNRTLSSSTLTIKCVQPRDKAIYYCAVR
;
A
#
# COMPACT_ATOMS: atom_id res chain seq x y z
N VAL A 1 -13.68 1.89 13.12
CA VAL A 1 -12.35 1.89 13.76
C VAL A 1 -11.55 2.98 13.09
N GLN A 2 -11.28 4.08 13.77
CA GLN A 2 -10.66 5.25 13.15
C GLN A 2 -9.13 5.10 13.16
N PHE A 3 -8.50 5.19 11.99
CA PHE A 3 -7.05 5.34 11.87
C PHE A 3 -6.79 6.79 11.43
N SER A 4 -5.86 7.47 12.09
CA SER A 4 -5.56 8.88 11.82
C SER A 4 -4.06 9.02 11.76
N PHE A 5 -3.52 9.45 10.62
CA PHE A 5 -2.11 9.82 10.52
C PHE A 5 -1.91 11.05 9.63
N LEU A 6 -1.00 11.90 10.12
CA LEU A 6 -0.68 13.25 9.67
C LEU A 6 -0.08 13.25 8.26
N SER A 7 -0.75 13.92 7.33
CA SER A 7 -0.11 14.46 6.12
C SER A 7 0.49 15.81 6.47
N HIS A 8 1.81 15.98 6.26
CA HIS A 8 2.48 17.21 5.80
C HIS A 8 4.01 17.04 5.99
N PHE A 9 4.71 16.57 4.95
CA PHE A 9 6.14 16.85 4.78
C PHE A 9 6.26 18.00 3.77
N SER A 10 6.28 19.23 4.30
CA SER A 10 6.64 20.43 3.55
C SER A 10 8.16 20.47 3.41
N CYS A 11 8.66 20.30 2.18
CA CYS A 11 10.06 20.53 1.84
C CYS A 11 10.25 22.03 1.52
N PRO A 12 11.00 22.82 2.33
CA PRO A 12 11.26 24.22 2.01
C PRO A 12 12.26 24.30 0.86
N ILE A 13 11.88 25.09 -0.15
CA ILE A 13 12.61 25.32 -1.39
C ILE A 13 13.80 26.23 -1.10
N LEU A 14 15.03 25.78 -1.36
CA LEU A 14 16.08 26.53 -2.08
C LEU A 14 17.34 25.64 -2.15
N PHE A 15 17.59 24.99 -3.29
CA PHE A 15 18.90 24.76 -3.92
C PHE A 15 18.62 24.08 -5.27
N ALA A 16 19.01 24.74 -6.35
CA ALA A 16 18.87 24.23 -7.70
C ALA A 16 19.85 23.07 -7.94
N PHE A 17 19.31 21.88 -8.17
CA PHE A 17 20.05 20.71 -8.67
C PHE A 17 19.51 20.38 -10.08
N PRO A 18 20.35 20.44 -11.13
CA PRO A 18 19.96 19.99 -12.46
C PRO A 18 20.37 18.51 -12.62
N ASP A 19 19.57 17.59 -12.06
CA ASP A 19 19.47 16.21 -12.55
C ASP A 19 18.31 15.47 -11.86
N GLY A 20 17.77 14.45 -12.51
CA GLY A 20 16.43 13.90 -12.30
C GLY A 20 16.06 13.55 -10.86
N SER A 21 15.07 14.26 -10.31
CA SER A 21 14.35 13.78 -9.13
C SER A 21 13.46 12.61 -9.53
N CYS A 22 13.86 11.38 -9.19
CA CYS A 22 12.97 10.22 -9.14
C CYS A 22 11.91 10.48 -8.05
N LYS A 23 10.84 11.20 -8.39
CA LYS A 23 9.70 11.42 -7.48
C LYS A 23 8.85 10.15 -7.44
N THR A 24 9.34 9.12 -6.76
CA THR A 24 8.53 7.96 -6.42
C THR A 24 7.50 8.37 -5.37
N GLN A 25 6.23 8.42 -5.76
CA GLN A 25 5.14 8.75 -4.85
C GLN A 25 4.25 7.55 -4.66
N ILE A 26 3.93 7.21 -3.41
CA ILE A 26 2.99 6.14 -3.06
C ILE A 26 1.74 6.80 -2.46
N ILE A 27 0.57 6.49 -3.01
CA ILE A 27 -0.74 7.02 -2.62
C ILE A 27 -1.60 5.82 -2.21
N GLN A 28 -1.89 5.70 -0.93
CA GLN A 28 -2.70 4.59 -0.39
C GLN A 28 -3.88 5.10 0.42
N SER A 29 -4.91 4.27 0.59
CA SER A 29 -6.05 4.58 1.45
C SER A 29 -5.58 4.92 2.87
N SER A 30 -5.94 6.10 3.37
CA SER A 30 -5.44 6.61 4.66
C SER A 30 -6.03 5.88 5.87
N SER A 31 -7.30 5.50 5.79
CA SER A 31 -8.00 4.76 6.85
C SER A 31 -9.27 4.14 6.29
N ILE A 32 -9.52 2.87 6.61
CA ILE A 32 -10.74 2.17 6.23
C ILE A 32 -11.40 1.59 7.48
N THR A 33 -12.69 1.86 7.66
CA THR A 33 -13.51 1.15 8.63
C THR A 33 -14.29 0.07 7.90
N ALA A 34 -14.07 -1.18 8.28
CA ALA A 34 -14.78 -2.33 7.75
C ALA A 34 -15.72 -2.92 8.80
N VAL A 35 -16.76 -3.61 8.34
CA VAL A 35 -17.66 -4.40 9.17
C VAL A 35 -17.07 -5.81 9.31
N ILE A 36 -17.22 -6.42 10.48
CA ILE A 36 -16.74 -7.79 10.69
C ILE A 36 -17.51 -8.73 9.77
N GLY A 37 -16.80 -9.65 9.11
CA GLY A 37 -17.37 -10.64 8.18
C GLY A 37 -17.60 -10.12 6.76
N THR A 38 -17.29 -8.85 6.48
CA THR A 38 -17.30 -8.32 5.10
C THR A 38 -15.91 -8.29 4.51
N ASP A 39 -15.82 -8.21 3.18
CA ASP A 39 -14.56 -8.02 2.49
C ASP A 39 -14.20 -6.52 2.44
N VAL A 40 -12.91 -6.21 2.52
CA VAL A 40 -12.41 -4.83 2.45
C VAL A 40 -11.24 -4.72 1.49
N GLU A 41 -11.21 -3.66 0.69
CA GLU A 41 -10.17 -3.39 -0.29
C GLU A 41 -9.27 -2.22 0.14
N PHE A 42 -7.97 -2.44 0.19
CA PHE A 42 -6.94 -1.42 0.35
C PHE A 42 -6.32 -1.11 -1.00
N ARG A 43 -6.43 0.14 -1.44
CA ARG A 43 -5.86 0.58 -2.72
C ARG A 43 -4.55 1.30 -2.50
N CYS A 44 -3.57 0.99 -3.33
CA CYS A 44 -2.27 1.64 -3.37
C CYS A 44 -1.89 1.94 -4.83
N GLN A 45 -1.81 3.22 -5.15
CA GLN A 45 -1.30 3.74 -6.41
C GLN A 45 0.12 4.23 -6.20
N TYR A 46 0.97 4.02 -7.19
CA TYR A 46 2.35 4.45 -7.14
C TYR A 46 2.73 5.15 -8.44
N ASN A 47 3.44 6.26 -8.33
CA ASN A 47 3.96 7.01 -9.46
C ASN A 47 5.47 6.82 -9.49
N ILE A 48 5.93 5.83 -10.26
CA ILE A 48 7.34 5.47 -10.42
C ILE A 48 7.74 5.84 -11.85
N PRO A 49 8.77 6.67 -12.04
CA PRO A 49 9.28 6.97 -13.38
C PRO A 49 9.74 5.68 -14.06
N ASP A 50 9.46 5.59 -15.37
CA ASP A 50 9.77 4.43 -16.22
C ASP A 50 9.14 3.09 -15.81
N LYS A 51 8.25 3.08 -14.80
CA LYS A 51 7.62 1.87 -14.24
C LYS A 51 8.64 0.77 -13.90
N ASN A 52 9.85 1.18 -13.51
CA ASN A 52 10.94 0.27 -13.21
C ASN A 52 10.78 -0.30 -11.79
N PHE A 53 9.90 -1.29 -11.65
CA PHE A 53 9.73 -2.06 -10.41
C PHE A 53 9.47 -3.54 -10.74
N GLU A 54 10.08 -4.43 -9.97
CA GLU A 54 9.97 -5.88 -10.08
C GLU A 54 8.68 -6.39 -9.45
N SER A 55 8.27 -5.86 -8.30
CA SER A 55 7.08 -6.34 -7.60
C SER A 55 6.52 -5.33 -6.62
N VAL A 56 5.22 -5.47 -6.34
CA VAL A 56 4.52 -4.74 -5.28
C VAL A 56 4.40 -5.66 -4.08
N TYR A 57 4.83 -5.18 -2.93
CA TYR A 57 4.82 -5.87 -1.65
C TYR A 57 3.77 -5.24 -0.74
N TRP A 58 3.08 -6.08 0.02
CA TRP A 58 2.15 -5.66 1.06
C TRP A 58 2.61 -6.16 2.43
N TYR A 59 2.55 -5.25 3.38
CA TYR A 59 2.90 -5.47 4.77
C TYR A 59 1.75 -5.03 5.67
N LEU A 60 1.65 -5.65 6.84
CA LEU A 60 0.84 -5.15 7.94
C LEU A 60 1.71 -4.80 9.13
N GLN A 61 1.27 -3.82 9.90
CA GLN A 61 1.84 -3.46 11.19
C GLN A 61 0.70 -3.39 12.21
N ARG A 62 0.74 -4.29 13.20
CA ARG A 62 -0.15 -4.20 14.36
C ARG A 62 0.44 -3.22 15.37
N ALA A 63 -0.39 -2.72 16.29
CA ALA A 63 0.07 -1.87 17.38
C ALA A 63 1.25 -2.54 18.09
N ASP A 64 2.37 -1.81 18.18
CA ASP A 64 3.62 -2.22 18.84
C ASP A 64 4.29 -3.47 18.25
N GLN A 65 3.91 -3.90 17.04
CA GLN A 65 4.54 -5.01 16.33
C GLN A 65 5.43 -4.51 15.17
N ARG A 66 6.42 -5.34 14.83
CA ARG A 66 7.24 -5.12 13.63
C ARG A 66 6.39 -5.30 12.37
N LEU A 67 6.80 -4.65 11.28
CA LEU A 67 6.21 -4.92 9.96
C LEU A 67 6.24 -6.42 9.68
N THR A 68 5.08 -6.96 9.33
CA THR A 68 4.86 -8.36 8.97
C THR A 68 4.51 -8.42 7.49
N TYR A 69 5.24 -9.25 6.75
CA TYR A 69 5.00 -9.46 5.34
C TYR A 69 3.70 -10.26 5.12
N ILE A 70 2.89 -9.84 4.13
CA ILE A 70 1.65 -10.51 3.76
C ILE A 70 1.86 -11.30 2.46
N CYS A 71 2.07 -10.55 1.36
CA CYS A 71 2.17 -11.09 0.02
C CYS A 71 2.87 -10.08 -0.90
N HIS A 72 3.33 -10.55 -2.05
CA HIS A 72 3.81 -9.70 -3.15
C HIS A 72 3.33 -10.26 -4.47
N ALA A 73 3.22 -9.39 -5.47
CA ALA A 73 2.95 -9.78 -6.84
C ALA A 73 3.59 -8.79 -7.81
N SER A 74 4.05 -9.32 -8.95
CA SER A 74 4.57 -8.51 -10.05
C SER A 74 3.43 -7.96 -10.91
N GLN A 75 2.45 -8.78 -11.25
CA GLN A 75 1.30 -8.45 -12.07
C GLN A 75 0.16 -9.46 -11.88
N GLY A 76 -1.08 -9.03 -12.08
CA GLY A 76 -2.26 -9.90 -12.08
C GLY A 76 -2.84 -10.10 -10.69
N THR A 77 -3.63 -11.16 -10.54
CA THR A 77 -4.30 -11.52 -9.28
C THR A 77 -3.58 -12.67 -8.61
N THR A 78 -3.29 -12.52 -7.32
CA THR A 78 -2.79 -13.56 -6.43
C THR A 78 -3.83 -13.80 -5.35
N GLU A 79 -4.40 -15.00 -5.33
CA GLU A 79 -5.33 -15.40 -4.27
C GLU A 79 -4.58 -16.13 -3.15
N LEU A 80 -4.84 -15.70 -1.91
CA LEU A 80 -4.45 -16.38 -0.69
C LEU A 80 -5.72 -16.73 0.11
N GLU A 81 -5.57 -17.53 1.17
CA GLU A 81 -6.71 -17.96 1.99
C GLU A 81 -7.50 -16.78 2.58
N HIS A 82 -6.81 -15.82 3.21
CA HIS A 82 -7.42 -14.67 3.88
C HIS A 82 -7.28 -13.35 3.11
N TYR A 83 -6.43 -13.34 2.07
CA TYR A 83 -6.06 -12.14 1.32
C TYR A 83 -6.15 -12.38 -0.18
N GLN A 84 -6.41 -11.32 -0.94
CA GLN A 84 -6.33 -11.34 -2.39
C GLN A 84 -5.60 -10.08 -2.85
N LEU A 85 -4.53 -10.25 -3.61
CA LEU A 85 -3.73 -9.15 -4.13
C LEU A 85 -3.97 -9.02 -5.63
N PHE A 86 -4.30 -7.83 -6.09
CA PHE A 86 -4.37 -7.48 -7.50
C PHE A 86 -3.34 -6.40 -7.82
N VAL A 87 -2.49 -6.63 -8.83
CA VAL A 87 -1.48 -5.66 -9.28
C VAL A 87 -1.67 -5.35 -10.76
N ASN A 88 -1.88 -4.08 -11.05
CA ASN A 88 -1.98 -3.55 -12.40
C ASN A 88 -0.83 -2.56 -12.68
N ARG A 89 0.23 -3.06 -13.35
CA ARG A 89 1.38 -2.25 -13.76
C ARG A 89 1.05 -1.19 -14.82
N THR A 90 0.04 -1.43 -15.65
CA THR A 90 -0.37 -0.47 -16.67
C THR A 90 -0.94 0.79 -16.02
N LEU A 91 -1.71 0.62 -14.94
CA LEU A 91 -2.30 1.69 -14.14
C LEU A 91 -1.46 2.09 -12.92
N SER A 92 -0.28 1.48 -12.74
CA SER A 92 0.57 1.64 -11.56
C SER A 92 -0.21 1.57 -10.25
N SER A 93 -1.08 0.56 -10.15
CA SER A 93 -2.05 0.39 -9.08
C SER A 93 -1.97 -1.01 -8.50
N SER A 94 -2.25 -1.13 -7.21
CA SER A 94 -2.39 -2.39 -6.50
C SER A 94 -3.55 -2.32 -5.53
N THR A 95 -4.26 -3.43 -5.39
CA THR A 95 -5.39 -3.58 -4.48
C THR A 95 -5.19 -4.82 -3.63
N LEU A 96 -5.16 -4.67 -2.31
CA LEU A 96 -5.16 -5.77 -1.36
C LEU A 96 -6.57 -5.91 -0.76
N THR A 97 -7.22 -7.03 -1.02
CA THR A 97 -8.52 -7.38 -0.44
C THR A 97 -8.32 -8.32 0.72
N ILE A 98 -8.92 -8.01 1.87
CA ILE A 98 -9.01 -8.92 3.02
C ILE A 98 -10.40 -9.54 3.01
N LYS A 99 -10.45 -10.87 2.98
CA LYS A 99 -11.71 -11.63 2.95
C LYS A 99 -12.24 -11.80 4.38
N CYS A 100 -13.55 -11.70 4.58
CA CYS A 100 -14.20 -11.96 5.87
C CYS A 100 -13.49 -11.29 7.06
N VAL A 101 -13.42 -9.95 7.07
CA VAL A 101 -12.66 -9.16 8.04
C VAL A 101 -12.93 -9.59 9.48
N GLN A 102 -11.86 -9.80 10.24
CA GLN A 102 -11.92 -10.21 11.63
C GLN A 102 -11.37 -9.10 12.55
N PRO A 103 -11.73 -9.07 13.85
CA PRO A 103 -11.17 -8.11 14.80
C PRO A 103 -9.63 -8.11 14.86
N ARG A 104 -9.01 -9.27 14.60
CA ARG A 104 -7.55 -9.45 14.56
C ARG A 104 -6.87 -8.78 13.36
N ASP A 105 -7.62 -8.40 12.34
CA ASP A 105 -7.11 -7.77 11.12
C ASP A 105 -6.95 -6.25 11.28
N LYS A 106 -7.30 -5.72 12.46
CA LYS A 106 -7.09 -4.33 12.84
C LYS A 106 -5.58 -4.02 12.91
N ALA A 107 -5.06 -3.45 11.83
CA ALA A 107 -3.66 -3.10 11.66
C ALA A 107 -3.53 -1.93 10.67
N ILE A 108 -2.32 -1.40 10.54
CA ILE A 108 -1.95 -0.50 9.45
C ILE A 108 -1.39 -1.34 8.32
N TYR A 109 -1.89 -1.15 7.10
CA TYR A 109 -1.42 -1.84 5.90
C TYR A 109 -0.54 -0.90 5.08
N TYR A 110 0.63 -1.38 4.69
CA TYR A 110 1.61 -0.63 3.92
C TYR A 110 1.89 -1.35 2.61
N CYS A 111 1.82 -0.61 1.51
CA CYS A 111 2.37 -1.07 0.24
C CYS A 111 3.80 -0.55 0.04
N ALA A 112 4.62 -1.36 -0.62
CA ALA A 112 5.95 -0.97 -1.08
C ALA A 112 6.19 -1.52 -2.49
N VAL A 113 7.07 -0.86 -3.22
CA VAL A 113 7.49 -1.24 -4.57
C VAL A 113 9.01 -1.39 -4.55
N ARG A 114 9.52 -2.41 -5.24
CA ARG A 114 10.95 -2.67 -5.38
C ARG A 114 11.32 -2.67 -6.85
#